data_AF-A0A9N8MHT2-F1
#
_entry.id   AF-A0A9N8MHT2-F1
#
_cell.length_a   1.000
_cell.length_b   1.000
_cell.length_c   1.000
_cell.angle_alpha   90.00
_cell.angle_beta   90.00
_cell.angle_gamma   90.00
#
_symmetry.space_group_name_H-M   'P 1'
#
loop_
_entity.id
_entity.type
_entity.pdbx_description
1 polymer ?
#
loop_
_entity_poly.entity_id
_entity_poly.type
_entity_poly.pdbx_seq_one_letter_code
_entity_poly.pdbx_strand_id
1 'polypeptide(L)'
;MSAADVAPSILPTGVNGQSVHAATQDEGPSIAPDSACDEPSPSAPNGAGEGAIAKDANGKAYDKVYGVRPKTTWHLKSRQEMTLWEGIAAVDLCSDDLYRKRHEHEKRGPIPVQSVFWENVFIISTGTIAPGIHLLWNTFYPDHLMHWAPALATYHFSLIIFAVFLIRRLHAKMEEYGVFDEQNRGRDIVDDAHVNHVGRSIFIYMFLRSVQPFLARWRGDMANPFEGLSLWTPVKIGLWQISLDYWFYLYHRSTHEFDSLWWIHRQHHATKHPTPVLSILADGVQECLEILVIPILAHVVAPALSFPEFHYAIIYLLYVEALGHSGIRAVWQHPILGPVLQPFGMELAVEDHDLHHRFGRSGKNYGKQTRVWDRVFGTVGERIETPK
;
A
#
# COMPACT_ATOMS: atom_id res chain seq x y z
N MET A 1 25.46 -21.83 62.39
CA MET A 1 25.43 -20.84 61.29
C MET A 1 26.74 -20.91 60.54
N SER A 2 26.67 -20.83 59.21
CA SER A 2 27.74 -20.89 58.18
C SER A 2 28.14 -22.27 57.63
N ALA A 3 27.72 -22.51 56.37
CA ALA A 3 28.32 -23.28 55.27
C ALA A 3 27.25 -23.31 54.16
N ALA A 4 27.47 -23.34 52.85
CA ALA A 4 28.58 -23.16 51.92
C ALA A 4 27.94 -23.18 50.50
N ASP A 5 28.72 -22.77 49.49
CA ASP A 5 28.72 -23.27 48.11
C ASP A 5 27.71 -22.79 47.03
N VAL A 6 28.25 -22.92 45.81
CA VAL A 6 28.02 -22.24 44.53
C VAL A 6 27.13 -23.08 43.58
N ALA A 7 26.57 -22.40 42.57
CA ALA A 7 26.15 -22.84 41.21
C ALA A 7 24.62 -22.85 40.91
N PRO A 8 24.16 -22.98 39.65
CA PRO A 8 24.38 -22.08 38.50
C PRO A 8 23.09 -21.81 37.67
N SER A 9 23.25 -21.06 36.57
CA SER A 9 22.26 -20.69 35.54
C SER A 9 21.47 -21.86 34.93
N ILE A 10 20.17 -21.68 34.75
CA ILE A 10 19.26 -22.62 34.08
C ILE A 10 18.80 -22.03 32.74
N LEU A 11 19.23 -22.66 31.65
CA LEU A 11 18.58 -22.66 30.33
C LEU A 11 17.42 -23.68 30.36
N PRO A 12 16.27 -23.44 29.71
CA PRO A 12 15.33 -24.49 29.40
C PRO A 12 15.67 -25.18 28.07
N THR A 13 16.00 -26.46 28.14
CA THR A 13 16.04 -27.45 27.04
C THR A 13 14.70 -28.18 26.93
N GLY A 14 14.26 -28.54 25.71
CA GLY A 14 13.23 -29.58 25.45
C GLY A 14 12.01 -29.09 24.65
N VAL A 15 12.04 -29.07 23.32
CA VAL A 15 11.62 -30.15 22.37
C VAL A 15 10.11 -30.34 22.24
N ASN A 16 9.57 -29.97 21.07
CA ASN A 16 8.57 -30.79 20.39
C ASN A 16 8.96 -30.87 18.91
N GLY A 17 9.25 -32.08 18.46
CA GLY A 17 9.65 -32.37 17.09
C GLY A 17 8.52 -32.08 16.11
N GLN A 18 8.78 -31.18 15.17
CA GLN A 18 8.17 -31.24 13.86
C GLN A 18 9.28 -31.57 12.88
N SER A 19 9.19 -32.76 12.28
CA SER A 19 9.99 -33.12 11.12
C SER A 19 9.68 -32.11 10.01
N VAL A 20 10.65 -31.27 9.70
CA VAL A 20 10.61 -30.40 8.52
C VAL A 20 10.62 -31.32 7.31
N HIS A 21 9.44 -31.53 6.71
CA HIS A 21 9.33 -32.28 5.47
C HIS A 21 10.16 -31.57 4.40
N ALA A 22 11.05 -32.35 3.79
CA ALA A 22 11.89 -31.92 2.68
C ALA A 22 11.04 -31.33 1.56
N ALA A 23 11.30 -30.07 1.19
CA ALA A 23 10.71 -29.44 0.03
C ALA A 23 11.15 -30.18 -1.24
N THR A 24 10.35 -31.13 -1.73
CA THR A 24 10.41 -31.60 -3.11
C THR A 24 9.81 -30.53 -4.02
N GLN A 25 10.26 -30.49 -5.28
CA GLN A 25 9.81 -29.55 -6.31
C GLN A 25 8.40 -29.85 -6.83
N ASP A 26 7.48 -30.29 -5.96
CA ASP A 26 6.11 -30.64 -6.34
C ASP A 26 5.09 -29.61 -5.84
N GLU A 27 4.11 -29.39 -6.68
CA GLU A 27 2.98 -28.47 -6.56
C GLU A 27 2.20 -28.68 -5.25
N GLY A 28 2.29 -27.74 -4.30
CA GLY A 28 1.45 -27.70 -3.09
C GLY A 28 2.07 -26.82 -1.99
N PRO A 29 1.27 -26.08 -1.20
CA PRO A 29 1.81 -25.06 -0.31
C PRO A 29 2.51 -25.71 0.90
N SER A 30 3.82 -25.44 1.03
CA SER A 30 4.55 -25.66 2.27
C SER A 30 3.86 -24.88 3.39
N ILE A 31 3.53 -25.55 4.51
CA ILE A 31 3.01 -24.85 5.70
C ILE A 31 4.14 -23.98 6.24
N ALA A 32 4.03 -22.70 5.93
CA ALA A 32 4.97 -21.69 6.34
C ALA A 32 4.69 -21.21 7.78
N PRO A 33 5.67 -20.55 8.42
CA PRO A 33 5.49 -19.99 9.76
C PRO A 33 4.27 -19.06 9.85
N ASP A 34 3.72 -18.93 11.07
CA ASP A 34 2.55 -18.08 11.36
C ASP A 34 2.78 -16.60 11.03
N SER A 35 4.05 -16.19 10.84
CA SER A 35 4.45 -14.87 10.37
C SER A 35 5.78 -14.95 9.61
N ALA A 36 5.85 -14.32 8.43
CA ALA A 36 7.08 -14.20 7.63
C ALA A 36 7.83 -12.86 7.89
N CYS A 37 7.42 -12.11 8.92
CA CYS A 37 7.84 -10.72 9.13
C CYS A 37 9.29 -10.57 9.62
N ASP A 38 9.97 -11.67 9.96
CA ASP A 38 11.31 -11.68 10.56
C ASP A 38 12.44 -12.03 9.58
N GLU A 39 12.15 -12.18 8.28
CA GLU A 39 13.21 -12.55 7.32
C GLU A 39 14.07 -11.34 6.92
N PRO A 40 15.41 -11.41 7.09
CA PRO A 40 16.31 -10.35 6.62
C PRO A 40 16.27 -10.27 5.09
N SER A 41 16.11 -9.06 4.56
CA SER A 41 16.15 -8.80 3.11
C SER A 41 17.57 -8.97 2.56
N PRO A 42 17.76 -9.60 1.39
CA PRO A 42 19.05 -9.63 0.72
C PRO A 42 19.31 -8.37 -0.09
N SER A 43 20.59 -8.06 -0.22
CA SER A 43 21.12 -6.97 -1.04
C SER A 43 21.08 -7.29 -2.55
N ALA A 44 20.98 -6.24 -3.39
CA ALA A 44 21.25 -6.24 -4.84
C ALA A 44 21.58 -4.81 -5.35
N PRO A 45 22.33 -4.56 -6.47
CA PRO A 45 23.22 -5.40 -7.30
C PRO A 45 24.75 -5.12 -7.18
N ASN A 46 25.59 -5.97 -7.83
CA ASN A 46 27.06 -6.28 -7.68
C ASN A 46 27.42 -7.46 -6.74
N GLY A 47 26.42 -8.22 -6.31
CA GLY A 47 26.51 -9.35 -5.37
C GLY A 47 25.10 -9.75 -4.93
N ALA A 48 24.14 -9.61 -5.85
CA ALA A 48 22.71 -9.73 -5.59
C ALA A 48 22.34 -11.19 -5.35
N GLY A 49 21.81 -11.49 -4.16
CA GLY A 49 21.18 -12.77 -3.86
C GLY A 49 21.99 -13.74 -2.99
N GLU A 50 23.29 -13.53 -2.72
CA GLU A 50 24.03 -14.44 -1.82
C GLU A 50 23.47 -14.42 -0.39
N GLY A 51 23.00 -13.26 0.09
CA GLY A 51 22.27 -13.15 1.36
C GLY A 51 20.81 -13.63 1.29
N ALA A 52 20.28 -13.86 0.07
CA ALA A 52 18.90 -14.31 -0.15
C ALA A 52 18.77 -15.81 0.05
N ILE A 53 19.87 -16.55 -0.04
CA ILE A 53 19.85 -18.00 0.07
C ILE A 53 20.02 -18.40 1.54
N ALA A 54 18.92 -18.78 2.19
CA ALA A 54 18.96 -19.53 3.44
C ALA A 54 19.38 -20.97 3.18
N LYS A 55 19.76 -21.66 4.26
CA LYS A 55 19.77 -23.12 4.29
C LYS A 55 18.69 -23.58 5.26
N ASP A 56 17.87 -24.53 4.84
CA ASP A 56 16.91 -25.19 5.73
C ASP A 56 17.64 -26.07 6.77
N ALA A 57 16.87 -26.73 7.65
CA ALA A 57 17.42 -27.62 8.67
C ALA A 57 18.27 -28.79 8.10
N ASN A 58 18.14 -29.08 6.81
CA ASN A 58 18.88 -30.13 6.09
C ASN A 58 20.05 -29.56 5.27
N GLY A 59 20.33 -28.26 5.39
CA GLY A 59 21.39 -27.59 4.63
C GLY A 59 21.01 -27.26 3.18
N LYS A 60 19.75 -27.48 2.76
CA LYS A 60 19.28 -27.20 1.40
C LYS A 60 19.07 -25.70 1.23
N ALA A 61 19.69 -25.16 0.20
CA ALA A 61 19.51 -23.78 -0.20
C ALA A 61 18.05 -23.49 -0.55
N TYR A 62 17.45 -22.46 0.05
CA TYR A 62 16.17 -21.89 -0.36
C TYR A 62 16.24 -20.37 -0.38
N ASP A 63 15.45 -19.78 -1.26
CA ASP A 63 15.39 -18.33 -1.38
C ASP A 63 14.50 -17.73 -0.28
N LYS A 64 15.07 -16.95 0.63
CA LYS A 64 14.36 -16.22 1.70
C LYS A 64 13.36 -15.21 1.13
N VAL A 65 13.70 -14.55 0.03
CA VAL A 65 12.81 -13.54 -0.60
C VAL A 65 11.64 -14.19 -1.29
N TYR A 66 11.84 -15.35 -1.90
CA TYR A 66 10.83 -16.00 -2.71
C TYR A 66 10.16 -17.23 -2.07
N GLY A 67 10.72 -17.76 -0.98
CA GLY A 67 10.35 -19.05 -0.39
C GLY A 67 9.51 -19.02 0.88
N VAL A 68 9.39 -17.88 1.57
CA VAL A 68 8.57 -17.78 2.79
C VAL A 68 7.35 -16.90 2.55
N ARG A 69 6.17 -17.50 2.68
CA ARG A 69 4.85 -16.85 2.64
C ARG A 69 4.09 -17.25 3.88
N PRO A 70 3.60 -16.35 4.73
CA PRO A 70 2.79 -16.76 5.87
C PRO A 70 1.56 -17.57 5.43
N LYS A 71 0.99 -18.36 6.33
CA LYS A 71 -0.17 -19.20 6.01
C LYS A 71 -1.38 -18.35 5.60
N THR A 72 -1.94 -18.65 4.43
CA THR A 72 -3.10 -17.95 3.85
C THR A 72 -4.17 -18.98 3.47
N THR A 73 -5.18 -19.18 4.32
CA THR A 73 -6.30 -20.11 4.09
C THR A 73 -7.68 -19.48 4.27
N TRP A 74 -7.77 -18.28 4.87
CA TRP A 74 -9.05 -17.58 5.08
C TRP A 74 -9.83 -17.31 3.79
N HIS A 75 -9.15 -17.12 2.66
CA HIS A 75 -9.78 -16.86 1.36
C HIS A 75 -10.52 -18.09 0.80
N LEU A 76 -10.24 -19.29 1.32
CA LEU A 76 -10.91 -20.53 0.95
C LEU A 76 -12.25 -20.74 1.68
N LYS A 77 -12.53 -19.93 2.71
CA LYS A 77 -13.81 -19.98 3.44
C LYS A 77 -14.96 -19.60 2.53
N SER A 78 -16.12 -20.22 2.73
CA SER A 78 -17.34 -19.72 2.10
C SER A 78 -17.70 -18.33 2.66
N ARG A 79 -18.45 -17.53 1.90
CA ARG A 79 -18.89 -16.19 2.35
C ARG A 79 -19.65 -16.18 3.67
N GLN A 80 -20.27 -17.30 4.06
CA GLN A 80 -21.01 -17.44 5.31
C GLN A 80 -20.10 -17.73 6.51
N GLU A 81 -18.92 -18.28 6.27
CA GLU A 81 -17.91 -18.61 7.29
C GLU A 81 -16.90 -17.47 7.52
N MET A 82 -16.85 -16.51 6.60
CA MET A 82 -16.01 -15.33 6.72
C MET A 82 -16.49 -14.44 7.88
N THR A 83 -15.56 -13.95 8.67
CA THR A 83 -15.86 -12.82 9.56
C THR A 83 -16.21 -11.57 8.76
N LEU A 84 -16.80 -10.56 9.39
CA LEU A 84 -17.01 -9.25 8.77
C LEU A 84 -15.70 -8.69 8.18
N TRP A 85 -14.60 -8.81 8.93
CA TRP A 85 -13.30 -8.24 8.56
C TRP A 85 -12.65 -9.00 7.40
N GLU A 86 -12.77 -10.33 7.39
CA GLU A 86 -12.39 -11.16 6.23
C GLU A 86 -13.21 -10.78 5.00
N GLY A 87 -14.51 -10.53 5.15
CA GLY A 87 -15.38 -10.06 4.07
C GLY A 87 -14.95 -8.71 3.47
N ILE A 88 -14.48 -7.78 4.30
CA ILE A 88 -13.94 -6.48 3.86
C ILE A 88 -12.59 -6.68 3.15
N ALA A 89 -11.67 -7.46 3.74
CA ALA A 89 -10.38 -7.77 3.13
C ALA A 89 -10.52 -8.53 1.80
N ALA A 90 -11.57 -9.35 1.65
CA ALA A 90 -11.87 -10.11 0.44
C ALA A 90 -12.13 -9.24 -0.81
N VAL A 91 -12.32 -7.93 -0.66
CA VAL A 91 -12.42 -7.00 -1.80
C VAL A 91 -11.12 -6.98 -2.61
N ASP A 92 -9.98 -7.33 -2.01
CA ASP A 92 -8.67 -7.36 -2.69
C ASP A 92 -8.27 -8.74 -3.25
N LEU A 93 -9.14 -9.75 -3.13
CA LEU A 93 -8.87 -11.05 -3.75
C LEU A 93 -8.99 -10.92 -5.27
N CYS A 94 -7.88 -11.17 -5.95
CA CYS A 94 -7.76 -11.19 -7.40
C CYS A 94 -7.77 -12.63 -7.92
N SER A 95 -7.62 -12.85 -9.23
CA SER A 95 -7.62 -14.20 -9.81
C SER A 95 -6.42 -15.03 -9.37
N ASP A 96 -6.61 -16.36 -9.27
CA ASP A 96 -5.57 -17.32 -8.85
C ASP A 96 -4.29 -17.24 -9.69
N ASP A 97 -4.43 -16.86 -10.97
CA ASP A 97 -3.32 -16.65 -11.89
C ASP A 97 -2.34 -15.57 -11.44
N LEU A 98 -2.78 -14.60 -10.64
CA LEU A 98 -1.94 -13.53 -10.12
C LEU A 98 -1.15 -13.95 -8.88
N TYR A 99 -1.58 -15.02 -8.19
CA TYR A 99 -0.90 -15.55 -7.01
C TYR A 99 0.14 -16.63 -7.32
N ARG A 100 0.04 -17.27 -8.49
CA ARG A 100 1.02 -18.27 -8.93
C ARG A 100 2.24 -17.63 -9.59
N LYS A 101 3.35 -18.38 -9.59
CA LYS A 101 4.50 -18.10 -10.44
C LYS A 101 4.13 -18.41 -11.89
N ARG A 102 4.44 -17.51 -12.81
CA ARG A 102 4.33 -17.75 -14.26
C ARG A 102 5.57 -18.43 -14.80
N HIS A 103 5.38 -19.32 -15.76
CA HIS A 103 6.46 -20.02 -16.43
C HIS A 103 7.10 -19.16 -17.53
N GLU A 104 8.34 -19.49 -17.91
CA GLU A 104 9.09 -18.69 -18.89
C GLU A 104 8.43 -18.62 -20.27
N HIS A 105 7.69 -19.66 -20.66
CA HIS A 105 6.94 -19.68 -21.91
C HIS A 105 5.66 -18.83 -21.87
N GLU A 106 5.24 -18.38 -20.68
CA GLU A 106 4.09 -17.48 -20.45
C GLU A 106 4.53 -16.01 -20.30
N LYS A 107 5.79 -15.68 -20.66
CA LYS A 107 6.32 -14.31 -20.59
C LYS A 107 5.44 -13.35 -21.39
N ARG A 108 5.02 -12.27 -20.73
CA ARG A 108 4.25 -11.20 -21.36
C ARG A 108 5.13 -10.36 -22.27
N GLY A 109 4.48 -9.66 -23.20
CA GLY A 109 5.13 -8.81 -24.19
C GLY A 109 5.77 -7.53 -23.60
N PRO A 110 5.99 -6.51 -24.45
CA PRO A 110 6.58 -5.25 -24.00
C PRO A 110 5.72 -4.57 -22.93
N ILE A 111 6.35 -3.75 -22.12
CA ILE A 111 5.69 -3.06 -21.01
C ILE A 111 4.72 -2.00 -21.55
N PRO A 112 3.43 -2.06 -21.19
CA PRO A 112 2.46 -1.04 -21.54
C PRO A 112 2.76 0.29 -20.85
N VAL A 113 2.41 1.40 -21.52
CA VAL A 113 2.40 2.73 -20.92
C VAL A 113 0.96 3.12 -20.62
N GLN A 114 0.64 3.37 -19.35
CA GLN A 114 -0.71 3.75 -18.96
C GLN A 114 -0.90 5.26 -19.06
N SER A 115 -1.95 5.67 -19.77
CA SER A 115 -2.29 7.09 -19.96
C SER A 115 -2.83 7.71 -18.67
N VAL A 116 -2.08 8.65 -18.10
CA VAL A 116 -2.52 9.45 -16.95
C VAL A 116 -3.79 10.25 -17.24
N PHE A 117 -4.07 10.59 -18.50
CA PHE A 117 -5.30 11.31 -18.87
C PHE A 117 -6.54 10.48 -18.52
N TRP A 118 -6.57 9.21 -18.93
CA TRP A 118 -7.70 8.32 -18.64
C TRP A 118 -7.82 8.00 -17.16
N GLU A 119 -6.71 8.00 -16.42
CA GLU A 119 -6.73 7.86 -14.96
C GLU A 119 -7.33 9.09 -14.29
N ASN A 120 -6.98 10.31 -14.72
CA ASN A 120 -7.63 11.53 -14.24
C ASN A 120 -9.13 11.54 -14.56
N VAL A 121 -9.54 11.08 -15.76
CA VAL A 121 -10.98 10.94 -16.10
C VAL A 121 -11.68 9.99 -15.14
N PHE A 122 -11.11 8.82 -14.85
CA PHE A 122 -11.65 7.88 -13.88
C PHE A 122 -11.76 8.51 -12.48
N ILE A 123 -10.67 9.11 -11.99
CA ILE A 123 -10.59 9.71 -10.65
C ILE A 123 -11.61 10.83 -10.48
N ILE A 124 -11.69 11.75 -11.45
CA ILE A 124 -12.59 12.90 -11.37
C ILE A 124 -14.05 12.43 -11.49
N SER A 125 -14.37 11.58 -12.46
CA SER A 125 -15.77 11.14 -12.66
C SER A 125 -16.34 10.42 -11.46
N THR A 126 -15.56 9.53 -10.83
CA THR A 126 -15.98 8.80 -9.63
C THR A 126 -15.90 9.65 -8.36
N GLY A 127 -14.86 10.48 -8.21
CA GLY A 127 -14.72 11.42 -7.09
C GLY A 127 -15.79 12.51 -7.07
N THR A 128 -16.43 12.80 -8.21
CA THR A 128 -17.50 13.81 -8.33
C THR A 128 -18.85 13.32 -7.81
N ILE A 129 -19.04 12.02 -7.55
CA ILE A 129 -20.35 11.47 -7.14
C ILE A 129 -20.90 12.17 -5.88
N ALA A 130 -20.09 12.26 -4.81
CA ALA A 130 -20.49 12.91 -3.57
C ALA A 130 -20.81 14.41 -3.72
N PRO A 131 -19.89 15.26 -4.25
CA PRO A 131 -20.21 16.68 -4.43
C PRO A 131 -21.34 16.90 -5.43
N GLY A 132 -21.54 16.01 -6.41
CA GLY A 132 -22.70 16.03 -7.30
C GLY A 132 -24.02 15.81 -6.56
N ILE A 133 -24.10 14.78 -5.71
CA ILE A 133 -25.29 14.53 -4.86
C ILE A 133 -25.52 15.70 -3.89
N HIS A 134 -24.46 16.24 -3.29
CA HIS A 134 -24.54 17.39 -2.39
C HIS A 134 -25.07 18.64 -3.14
N LEU A 135 -24.56 18.93 -4.35
CA LEU A 135 -25.05 20.05 -5.15
C LEU A 135 -26.53 19.89 -5.53
N LEU A 136 -26.94 18.67 -5.91
CA LEU A 136 -28.34 18.37 -6.24
C LEU A 136 -29.24 18.63 -5.03
N TRP A 137 -28.86 18.15 -3.84
CA TRP A 137 -29.61 18.42 -2.61
C TRP A 137 -29.78 19.92 -2.38
N ASN A 138 -28.68 20.69 -2.41
CA ASN A 138 -28.71 22.13 -2.14
C ASN A 138 -29.50 22.91 -3.21
N THR A 139 -29.58 22.37 -4.44
CA THR A 139 -30.39 22.94 -5.52
C THR A 139 -31.88 22.70 -5.30
N PHE A 140 -32.26 21.49 -4.84
CA PHE A 140 -33.67 21.15 -4.59
C PHE A 140 -34.20 21.73 -3.26
N TYR A 141 -33.32 21.95 -2.30
CA TYR A 141 -33.65 22.45 -0.96
C TYR A 141 -32.79 23.66 -0.58
N PRO A 142 -32.92 24.81 -1.28
CA PRO A 142 -32.05 25.98 -1.07
C PRO A 142 -32.15 26.60 0.33
N ASP A 143 -33.31 26.49 0.98
CA ASP A 143 -33.52 26.96 2.37
C ASP A 143 -33.02 25.95 3.42
N HIS A 144 -32.60 24.75 3.00
CA HIS A 144 -32.15 23.65 3.85
C HIS A 144 -30.91 22.97 3.25
N LEU A 145 -29.81 23.74 3.15
CA LEU A 145 -28.50 23.22 2.74
C LEU A 145 -28.14 21.96 3.53
N MET A 146 -27.44 21.03 2.87
CA MET A 146 -27.11 19.73 3.43
C MET A 146 -26.30 19.90 4.72
N HIS A 147 -26.86 19.43 5.83
CA HIS A 147 -26.16 19.41 7.11
C HIS A 147 -24.91 18.51 7.05
N TRP A 148 -23.92 18.76 7.90
CA TRP A 148 -22.65 18.02 7.88
C TRP A 148 -22.83 16.51 8.06
N ALA A 149 -23.83 16.08 8.82
CA ALA A 149 -24.08 14.66 9.11
C ALA A 149 -24.51 13.85 7.87
N PRO A 150 -25.61 14.21 7.14
CA PRO A 150 -25.94 13.54 5.89
C PRO A 150 -24.84 13.73 4.82
N ALA A 151 -24.16 14.89 4.79
CA ALA A 151 -23.03 15.08 3.88
C ALA A 151 -21.88 14.11 4.18
N LEU A 152 -21.48 13.93 5.45
CA LEU A 152 -20.43 13.00 5.83
C LEU A 152 -20.79 11.57 5.40
N ALA A 153 -22.04 11.15 5.60
CA ALA A 153 -22.51 9.86 5.12
C ALA A 153 -22.39 9.74 3.58
N THR A 154 -22.87 10.73 2.83
CA THR A 154 -22.77 10.75 1.36
C THR A 154 -21.32 10.67 0.86
N TYR A 155 -20.42 11.46 1.46
CA TYR A 155 -19.00 11.48 1.08
C TYR A 155 -18.31 10.17 1.47
N HIS A 156 -18.60 9.63 2.64
CA HIS A 156 -18.05 8.35 3.10
C HIS A 156 -18.47 7.18 2.20
N PHE A 157 -19.76 7.05 1.89
CA PHE A 157 -20.23 5.99 0.99
C PHE A 157 -19.67 6.15 -0.42
N SER A 158 -19.54 7.38 -0.92
CA SER A 158 -18.92 7.62 -2.22
C SER A 158 -17.43 7.27 -2.23
N LEU A 159 -16.71 7.50 -1.12
CA LEU A 159 -15.31 7.08 -0.98
C LEU A 159 -15.19 5.54 -1.00
N ILE A 160 -16.12 4.82 -0.37
CA ILE A 160 -16.18 3.35 -0.43
C ILE A 160 -16.44 2.89 -1.87
N ILE A 161 -17.40 3.50 -2.58
CA ILE A 161 -17.66 3.19 -4.00
C ILE A 161 -16.42 3.45 -4.85
N PHE A 162 -15.74 4.58 -4.64
CA PHE A 162 -14.48 4.91 -5.31
C PHE A 162 -13.43 3.82 -5.07
N ALA A 163 -13.20 3.43 -3.81
CA ALA A 163 -12.23 2.40 -3.46
C ALA A 163 -12.57 1.05 -4.13
N VAL A 164 -13.83 0.60 -4.09
CA VAL A 164 -14.25 -0.65 -4.74
C VAL A 164 -14.02 -0.59 -6.26
N PHE A 165 -14.36 0.52 -6.91
CA PHE A 165 -14.11 0.68 -8.35
C PHE A 165 -12.63 0.74 -8.69
N LEU A 166 -11.83 1.40 -7.85
CA LEU A 166 -10.39 1.46 -7.98
C LEU A 166 -9.77 0.07 -7.88
N ILE A 167 -10.08 -0.70 -6.84
CA ILE A 167 -9.55 -2.05 -6.65
C ILE A 167 -9.90 -2.95 -7.84
N ARG A 168 -11.17 -2.96 -8.26
CA ARG A 168 -11.60 -3.73 -9.44
C ARG A 168 -10.88 -3.31 -10.72
N ARG A 169 -10.65 -2.01 -10.90
CA ARG A 169 -9.90 -1.47 -12.04
C ARG A 169 -8.45 -1.92 -12.01
N LEU A 170 -7.79 -1.86 -10.85
CA LEU A 170 -6.41 -2.30 -10.68
C LEU A 170 -6.28 -3.80 -10.93
N HIS A 171 -7.15 -4.63 -10.36
CA HIS A 171 -7.15 -6.08 -10.60
C HIS A 171 -7.33 -6.42 -12.08
N ALA A 172 -8.27 -5.76 -12.78
CA ALA A 172 -8.44 -5.97 -14.22
C ALA A 172 -7.15 -5.64 -15.01
N LYS A 173 -6.41 -4.61 -14.59
CA LYS A 173 -5.12 -4.26 -15.20
C LYS A 173 -3.97 -5.17 -14.76
N MET A 174 -4.00 -5.73 -13.56
CA MET A 174 -3.07 -6.78 -13.14
C MET A 174 -3.24 -8.02 -14.02
N GLU A 175 -4.47 -8.41 -14.36
CA GLU A 175 -4.74 -9.54 -15.27
C GLU A 175 -4.29 -9.24 -16.71
N GLU A 176 -4.66 -8.05 -17.22
CA GLU A 176 -4.38 -7.62 -18.58
C GLU A 176 -2.88 -7.43 -18.84
N TYR A 177 -2.20 -6.66 -18.00
CA TYR A 177 -0.80 -6.29 -18.18
C TYR A 177 0.19 -7.24 -17.50
N GLY A 178 -0.28 -8.02 -16.53
CA GLY A 178 0.56 -8.79 -15.62
C GLY A 178 1.03 -7.98 -14.43
N VAL A 179 1.85 -8.63 -13.61
CA VAL A 179 2.50 -8.01 -12.46
C VAL A 179 4.01 -8.13 -12.58
N PHE A 180 4.75 -7.18 -12.01
CA PHE A 180 6.21 -7.24 -12.00
C PHE A 180 6.70 -8.48 -11.28
N ASP A 181 7.84 -9.00 -11.72
CA ASP A 181 8.48 -10.19 -11.13
C ASP A 181 7.66 -11.50 -11.22
N GLU A 182 6.59 -11.55 -12.02
CA GLU A 182 5.68 -12.70 -12.09
C GLU A 182 6.35 -14.03 -12.48
N GLN A 183 7.53 -13.97 -13.10
CA GLN A 183 8.37 -15.12 -13.45
C GLN A 183 9.13 -15.70 -12.26
N ASN A 184 9.27 -14.95 -11.17
CA ASN A 184 9.92 -15.38 -9.93
C ASN A 184 8.90 -15.69 -8.86
N ARG A 185 7.88 -14.82 -8.67
CA ARG A 185 6.85 -14.97 -7.63
C ARG A 185 5.57 -14.19 -7.97
N GLY A 186 4.42 -14.83 -7.72
CA GLY A 186 3.10 -14.19 -7.81
C GLY A 186 2.86 -13.18 -6.68
N ARG A 187 1.70 -12.53 -6.66
CA ARG A 187 1.32 -11.61 -5.59
C ARG A 187 1.10 -12.31 -4.26
N ASP A 188 1.19 -11.55 -3.19
CA ASP A 188 0.95 -12.00 -1.82
C ASP A 188 -0.54 -11.87 -1.47
N ILE A 189 -0.96 -12.65 -0.49
CA ILE A 189 -2.29 -12.58 0.13
C ILE A 189 -2.06 -12.25 1.60
N VAL A 190 -2.96 -11.47 2.21
CA VAL A 190 -2.96 -11.25 3.66
C VAL A 190 -3.01 -12.59 4.38
N ASP A 191 -2.21 -12.80 5.41
CA ASP A 191 -2.21 -14.07 6.15
C ASP A 191 -3.37 -14.23 7.13
N ASP A 192 -3.55 -15.47 7.59
CA ASP A 192 -4.63 -15.84 8.50
C ASP A 192 -4.56 -15.11 9.85
N ALA A 193 -3.36 -14.76 10.34
CA ALA A 193 -3.19 -14.09 11.62
C ALA A 193 -3.58 -12.60 11.53
N HIS A 194 -3.33 -11.95 10.40
CA HIS A 194 -3.52 -10.50 10.24
C HIS A 194 -4.80 -10.10 9.49
N VAL A 195 -5.50 -11.00 8.79
CA VAL A 195 -6.67 -10.63 7.96
C VAL A 195 -7.76 -9.86 8.71
N ASN A 196 -8.05 -10.25 9.96
CA ASN A 196 -9.06 -9.56 10.76
C ASN A 196 -8.60 -8.17 11.21
N HIS A 197 -7.29 -7.98 11.45
CA HIS A 197 -6.71 -6.67 11.72
C HIS A 197 -6.79 -5.78 10.49
N VAL A 198 -6.32 -6.28 9.33
CA VAL A 198 -6.38 -5.55 8.05
C VAL A 198 -7.81 -5.12 7.71
N GLY A 199 -8.81 -5.99 7.85
CA GLY A 199 -10.21 -5.63 7.62
C GLY A 199 -10.70 -4.48 8.51
N ARG A 200 -10.27 -4.42 9.78
CA ARG A 200 -10.57 -3.29 10.69
C ARG A 200 -9.82 -2.03 10.29
N SER A 201 -8.56 -2.16 9.92
CA SER A 201 -7.71 -1.04 9.48
C SER A 201 -8.24 -0.40 8.21
N ILE A 202 -8.75 -1.18 7.24
CA ILE A 202 -9.47 -0.67 6.06
C ILE A 202 -10.67 0.18 6.49
N PHE A 203 -11.52 -0.35 7.38
CA PHE A 203 -12.70 0.37 7.84
C PHE A 203 -12.32 1.70 8.53
N ILE A 204 -11.36 1.66 9.45
CA ILE A 204 -10.87 2.84 10.18
C ILE A 204 -10.24 3.85 9.23
N TYR A 205 -9.38 3.40 8.32
CA TYR A 205 -8.73 4.21 7.28
C TYR A 205 -9.79 4.95 6.45
N MET A 206 -10.78 4.23 5.91
CA MET A 206 -11.81 4.81 5.06
C MET A 206 -12.67 5.84 5.80
N PHE A 207 -13.01 5.57 7.06
CA PHE A 207 -13.75 6.51 7.89
C PHE A 207 -12.93 7.78 8.21
N LEU A 208 -11.69 7.61 8.68
CA LEU A 208 -10.82 8.74 9.03
C LEU A 208 -10.50 9.62 7.82
N ARG A 209 -10.23 9.03 6.64
CA ARG A 209 -10.03 9.75 5.38
C ARG A 209 -11.27 10.55 4.97
N SER A 210 -12.47 10.04 5.25
CA SER A 210 -13.73 10.74 4.97
C SER A 210 -13.97 11.91 5.93
N VAL A 211 -13.58 11.78 7.19
CA VAL A 211 -13.79 12.79 8.25
C VAL A 211 -12.82 13.97 8.13
N GLN A 212 -11.61 13.74 7.62
CA GLN A 212 -10.55 14.75 7.54
C GLN A 212 -10.97 16.07 6.86
N PRO A 213 -11.56 16.08 5.64
CA PRO A 213 -12.04 17.33 5.03
C PRO A 213 -13.13 18.03 5.84
N PHE A 214 -13.97 17.28 6.54
CA PHE A 214 -15.06 17.83 7.34
C PHE A 214 -14.52 18.57 8.57
N LEU A 215 -13.58 17.96 9.30
CA LEU A 215 -12.97 18.60 10.46
C LEU A 215 -12.16 19.83 10.07
N ALA A 216 -11.43 19.77 8.96
CA ALA A 216 -10.52 20.83 8.57
C ALA A 216 -11.22 22.00 7.86
N ARG A 217 -12.25 21.73 7.05
CA ARG A 217 -12.74 22.67 6.02
C ARG A 217 -14.24 22.73 5.82
N TRP A 218 -15.05 21.96 6.57
CA TRP A 218 -16.50 22.04 6.43
C TRP A 218 -17.02 23.46 6.69
N ARG A 219 -17.95 23.91 5.84
CA ARG A 219 -18.74 25.12 6.08
C ARG A 219 -20.22 24.80 5.88
N GLY A 220 -21.06 25.20 6.82
CA GLY A 220 -22.51 24.94 6.75
C GLY A 220 -23.26 25.74 5.68
N ASP A 221 -22.59 26.71 5.05
CA ASP A 221 -23.15 27.65 4.07
C ASP A 221 -22.76 27.31 2.62
N MET A 222 -22.22 26.10 2.35
CA MET A 222 -21.77 25.68 1.01
C MET A 222 -22.95 25.42 0.06
N ALA A 223 -23.59 26.47 -0.44
CA ALA A 223 -24.64 26.34 -1.46
C ALA A 223 -24.15 25.57 -2.70
N ASN A 224 -22.91 25.85 -3.14
CA ASN A 224 -22.21 25.09 -4.17
C ASN A 224 -21.01 24.34 -3.56
N PRO A 225 -21.04 23.00 -3.42
CA PRO A 225 -19.92 22.24 -2.85
C PRO A 225 -18.67 22.18 -3.74
N PHE A 226 -18.74 22.69 -4.97
CA PHE A 226 -17.58 22.85 -5.86
C PHE A 226 -16.92 24.23 -5.72
N GLU A 227 -17.46 25.13 -4.90
CA GLU A 227 -16.89 26.44 -4.67
C GLU A 227 -15.47 26.33 -4.08
N GLY A 228 -14.51 26.99 -4.73
CA GLY A 228 -13.09 26.93 -4.38
C GLY A 228 -12.24 26.10 -5.33
N LEU A 229 -12.85 25.30 -6.23
CA LEU A 229 -12.11 24.69 -7.34
C LEU A 229 -11.71 25.74 -8.38
N SER A 230 -10.51 25.61 -8.92
CA SER A 230 -9.97 26.51 -9.94
C SER A 230 -8.92 25.81 -10.81
N LEU A 231 -8.39 26.50 -11.82
CA LEU A 231 -7.25 26.02 -12.61
C LEU A 231 -5.99 25.76 -11.78
N TRP A 232 -5.90 26.35 -10.57
CA TRP A 232 -4.79 26.14 -9.63
C TRP A 232 -5.00 24.93 -8.72
N THR A 233 -6.18 24.31 -8.72
CA THR A 233 -6.47 23.15 -7.86
C THR A 233 -5.48 22.00 -8.06
N PRO A 234 -5.12 21.57 -9.28
CA PRO A 234 -4.11 20.51 -9.46
C PRO A 234 -2.74 20.89 -8.88
N VAL A 235 -2.34 22.17 -8.98
CA VAL A 235 -1.09 22.67 -8.40
C VAL A 235 -1.15 22.62 -6.88
N LYS A 236 -2.25 23.07 -6.27
CA LYS A 236 -2.43 23.04 -4.81
C LYS A 236 -2.44 21.61 -4.26
N ILE A 237 -3.16 20.70 -4.92
CA ILE A 237 -3.15 19.26 -4.57
C ILE A 237 -1.75 18.69 -4.71
N GLY A 238 -1.06 18.99 -5.81
CA GLY A 238 0.32 18.53 -6.05
C GLY A 238 1.31 19.02 -4.98
N LEU A 239 1.26 20.30 -4.62
CA LEU A 239 2.08 20.86 -3.53
C LEU A 239 1.75 20.22 -2.18
N TRP A 240 0.47 19.95 -1.92
CA TRP A 240 0.06 19.25 -0.70
C TRP A 240 0.58 17.80 -0.69
N GLN A 241 0.50 17.08 -1.81
CA GLN A 241 1.03 15.72 -1.93
C GLN A 241 2.55 15.67 -1.79
N ILE A 242 3.31 16.60 -2.40
CA ILE A 242 4.76 16.70 -2.21
C ILE A 242 5.11 16.99 -0.73
N SER A 243 4.30 17.81 -0.06
CA SER A 243 4.48 18.12 1.37
C SER A 243 4.16 16.91 2.27
N LEU A 244 3.10 16.17 1.95
CA LEU A 244 2.77 14.90 2.60
C LEU A 244 3.91 13.89 2.41
N ASP A 245 4.41 13.79 1.19
CA ASP A 245 5.47 12.89 0.79
C ASP A 245 6.79 13.18 1.51
N TYR A 246 7.05 14.44 1.88
CA TYR A 246 8.23 14.80 2.69
C TYR A 246 8.20 14.13 4.07
N TRP A 247 7.09 14.28 4.77
CA TRP A 247 6.92 13.72 6.12
C TRP A 247 6.88 12.20 6.08
N PHE A 248 6.23 11.63 5.05
CA PHE A 248 6.28 10.20 4.78
C PHE A 248 7.72 9.74 4.53
N TYR A 249 8.44 10.35 3.59
CA TYR A 249 9.82 10.04 3.26
C TYR A 249 10.74 10.06 4.48
N LEU A 250 10.61 11.09 5.33
CA LEU A 250 11.45 11.23 6.52
C LEU A 250 11.26 10.07 7.50
N TYR A 251 10.01 9.76 7.85
CA TYR A 251 9.68 8.63 8.71
C TYR A 251 10.12 7.31 8.06
N HIS A 252 9.74 7.12 6.80
CA HIS A 252 9.92 5.89 6.06
C HIS A 252 11.41 5.56 5.88
N ARG A 253 12.21 6.51 5.40
CA ARG A 253 13.67 6.32 5.34
C ARG A 253 14.26 6.01 6.72
N SER A 254 13.79 6.70 7.77
CA SER A 254 14.31 6.47 9.12
C SER A 254 14.06 5.05 9.62
N THR A 255 12.91 4.44 9.32
CA THR A 255 12.65 3.04 9.72
C THR A 255 13.54 2.05 8.98
N HIS A 256 13.97 2.35 7.75
CA HIS A 256 14.89 1.50 7.00
C HIS A 256 16.34 1.62 7.48
N GLU A 257 16.79 2.85 7.72
CA GLU A 257 18.20 3.17 8.01
C GLU A 257 18.59 2.89 9.47
N PHE A 258 17.64 2.99 10.41
CA PHE A 258 17.91 2.79 11.83
C PHE A 258 17.29 1.48 12.35
N ASP A 259 18.14 0.54 12.80
CA ASP A 259 17.72 -0.75 13.41
C ASP A 259 16.64 -0.57 14.49
N SER A 260 16.78 0.45 15.33
CA SER A 260 15.86 0.74 16.45
C SER A 260 14.47 1.19 16.02
N LEU A 261 14.28 1.56 14.75
CA LEU A 261 13.01 2.03 14.18
C LEU A 261 12.39 1.02 13.20
N TRP A 262 13.13 0.00 12.76
CA TRP A 262 12.66 -1.00 11.78
C TRP A 262 11.38 -1.72 12.23
N TRP A 263 11.21 -1.94 13.54
CA TRP A 263 10.01 -2.59 14.08
C TRP A 263 8.71 -1.86 13.71
N ILE A 264 8.76 -0.55 13.43
CA ILE A 264 7.58 0.23 13.04
C ILE A 264 7.10 -0.17 11.64
N HIS A 265 8.02 -0.56 10.75
CA HIS A 265 7.75 -0.74 9.32
C HIS A 265 7.91 -2.19 8.81
N ARG A 266 8.52 -3.06 9.61
CA ARG A 266 8.76 -4.47 9.22
C ARG A 266 7.48 -5.24 8.88
N GLN A 267 6.37 -4.98 9.57
CA GLN A 267 5.09 -5.65 9.31
C GLN A 267 4.55 -5.30 7.92
N HIS A 268 4.70 -4.04 7.52
CA HIS A 268 4.33 -3.59 6.19
C HIS A 268 5.17 -4.28 5.11
N HIS A 269 6.47 -4.47 5.37
CA HIS A 269 7.35 -5.23 4.49
C HIS A 269 7.27 -6.75 4.62
N ALA A 270 6.36 -7.28 5.42
CA ALA A 270 6.10 -8.72 5.45
C ALA A 270 5.61 -9.22 4.08
N THR A 271 4.92 -8.35 3.33
CA THR A 271 4.62 -8.57 1.92
C THR A 271 5.76 -8.02 1.04
N LYS A 272 6.24 -8.88 0.14
CA LYS A 272 7.26 -8.54 -0.87
C LYS A 272 6.65 -8.21 -2.21
N HIS A 273 5.45 -8.73 -2.46
CA HIS A 273 4.75 -8.64 -3.72
C HIS A 273 3.30 -8.26 -3.44
N PRO A 274 3.04 -7.05 -2.92
CA PRO A 274 1.72 -6.68 -2.42
C PRO A 274 0.66 -6.62 -3.52
N THR A 275 -0.59 -6.64 -3.07
CA THR A 275 -1.79 -6.25 -3.80
C THR A 275 -2.30 -4.91 -3.25
N PRO A 276 -3.21 -4.21 -3.94
CA PRO A 276 -3.58 -2.84 -3.56
C PRO A 276 -3.99 -2.62 -2.09
N VAL A 277 -4.71 -3.54 -1.45
CA VAL A 277 -5.14 -3.39 -0.04
C VAL A 277 -4.03 -3.72 0.95
N LEU A 278 -3.00 -4.47 0.54
CA LEU A 278 -1.81 -4.66 1.36
C LEU A 278 -1.04 -3.34 1.63
N SER A 279 -1.41 -2.24 0.95
CA SER A 279 -1.01 -0.87 1.34
C SER A 279 -1.41 -0.48 2.76
N ILE A 280 -2.41 -1.15 3.34
CA ILE A 280 -2.93 -0.90 4.70
C ILE A 280 -2.39 -1.93 5.70
N LEU A 281 -1.72 -3.00 5.25
CA LEU A 281 -1.10 -3.97 6.15
C LEU A 281 0.06 -3.28 6.90
N ALA A 282 -0.16 -2.97 8.17
CA ALA A 282 0.82 -2.35 9.05
C ALA A 282 0.43 -2.56 10.53
N ASP A 283 1.37 -2.27 11.42
CA ASP A 283 1.10 -2.21 12.85
C ASP A 283 0.50 -0.85 13.24
N GLY A 284 -0.20 -0.80 14.37
CA GLY A 284 -0.96 0.39 14.80
C GLY A 284 -0.16 1.70 14.91
N VAL A 285 1.15 1.63 15.16
CA VAL A 285 2.02 2.83 15.18
C VAL A 285 2.20 3.40 13.78
N GLN A 286 2.53 2.56 12.80
CA GLN A 286 2.63 2.99 11.41
C GLN A 286 1.28 3.48 10.87
N GLU A 287 0.19 2.76 11.17
CA GLU A 287 -1.16 3.20 10.80
C GLU A 287 -1.47 4.60 11.34
N CYS A 288 -1.15 4.86 12.61
CA CYS A 288 -1.33 6.18 13.21
C CYS A 288 -0.49 7.27 12.51
N LEU A 289 0.78 6.96 12.21
CA LEU A 289 1.67 7.88 11.52
C LEU A 289 1.12 8.25 10.13
N GLU A 290 0.74 7.27 9.33
CA GLU A 290 0.32 7.46 7.94
C GLU A 290 -1.09 8.04 7.80
N ILE A 291 -2.02 7.63 8.66
CA ILE A 291 -3.42 8.07 8.57
C ILE A 291 -3.61 9.44 9.22
N LEU A 292 -2.91 9.74 10.32
CA LEU A 292 -3.13 10.95 11.12
C LEU A 292 -1.95 11.91 11.07
N VAL A 293 -0.78 11.50 11.56
CA VAL A 293 0.33 12.42 11.83
C VAL A 293 0.85 13.06 10.54
N ILE A 294 1.16 12.25 9.53
CA ILE A 294 1.73 12.71 8.25
C ILE A 294 0.76 13.67 7.53
N PRO A 295 -0.54 13.35 7.35
CA PRO A 295 -1.48 14.30 6.76
C PRO A 295 -1.62 15.60 7.56
N ILE A 296 -1.61 15.55 8.90
CA ILE A 296 -1.67 16.76 9.73
C ILE A 296 -0.43 17.64 9.49
N LEU A 297 0.77 17.05 9.50
CA LEU A 297 2.01 17.79 9.25
C LEU A 297 2.04 18.38 7.83
N ALA A 298 1.52 17.66 6.83
CA ALA A 298 1.36 18.18 5.48
C ALA A 298 0.47 19.43 5.45
N HIS A 299 -0.67 19.41 6.17
CA HIS A 299 -1.60 20.55 6.25
C HIS A 299 -1.03 21.79 6.92
N VAL A 300 -0.04 21.63 7.81
CA VAL A 300 0.61 22.76 8.48
C VAL A 300 1.52 23.53 7.52
N VAL A 301 2.16 22.85 6.57
CA VAL A 301 3.17 23.45 5.69
C VAL A 301 2.69 23.70 4.25
N ALA A 302 1.71 22.93 3.78
CA ALA A 302 1.19 23.04 2.43
C ALA A 302 0.19 24.21 2.27
N PRO A 303 -0.05 24.68 1.03
CA PRO A 303 -1.11 25.63 0.76
C PRO A 303 -2.47 25.16 1.29
N ALA A 304 -3.22 26.09 1.86
CA ALA A 304 -4.56 25.83 2.36
C ALA A 304 -5.50 25.33 1.24
N LEU A 305 -6.04 24.12 1.39
CA LEU A 305 -7.02 23.53 0.48
C LEU A 305 -8.45 23.91 0.89
N SER A 306 -9.30 24.33 -0.05
CA SER A 306 -10.74 24.41 0.19
C SER A 306 -11.33 23.02 0.45
N PHE A 307 -12.59 22.95 0.90
CA PHE A 307 -13.26 21.67 1.12
C PHE A 307 -13.24 20.75 -0.10
N PRO A 308 -13.66 21.18 -1.32
CA PRO A 308 -13.60 20.31 -2.50
C PRO A 308 -12.17 20.00 -2.94
N GLU A 309 -11.22 20.92 -2.79
CA GLU A 309 -9.81 20.63 -3.10
C GLU A 309 -9.24 19.55 -2.19
N PHE A 310 -9.58 19.59 -0.89
CA PHE A 310 -9.13 18.58 0.05
C PHE A 310 -9.83 17.23 -0.17
N HIS A 311 -11.12 17.24 -0.53
CA HIS A 311 -11.82 16.02 -1.00
C HIS A 311 -11.07 15.36 -2.15
N TYR A 312 -10.77 16.10 -3.23
CA TYR A 312 -10.02 15.53 -4.36
C TYR A 312 -8.59 15.13 -3.98
N ALA A 313 -7.90 15.87 -3.11
CA ALA A 313 -6.57 15.48 -2.62
C ALA A 313 -6.60 14.10 -1.95
N ILE A 314 -7.63 13.80 -1.16
CA ILE A 314 -7.84 12.47 -0.57
C ILE A 314 -8.10 11.42 -1.66
N ILE A 315 -8.94 11.70 -2.66
CA ILE A 315 -9.19 10.75 -3.76
C ILE A 315 -7.89 10.41 -4.52
N TYR A 316 -7.08 11.41 -4.88
CA TYR A 316 -5.80 11.19 -5.55
C TYR A 316 -4.79 10.46 -4.65
N LEU A 317 -4.75 10.78 -3.36
CA LEU A 317 -3.90 10.08 -2.41
C LEU A 317 -4.23 8.58 -2.37
N LEU A 318 -5.51 8.23 -2.16
CA LEU A 318 -5.96 6.83 -2.14
C LEU A 318 -5.64 6.11 -3.45
N TYR A 319 -5.85 6.78 -4.58
CA TYR A 319 -5.54 6.23 -5.90
C TYR A 319 -4.07 5.83 -6.01
N VAL A 320 -3.16 6.74 -5.65
CA VAL A 320 -1.71 6.54 -5.81
C VAL A 320 -1.18 5.51 -4.81
N GLU A 321 -1.67 5.53 -3.56
CA GLU A 321 -1.29 4.53 -2.55
C GLU A 321 -1.67 3.11 -2.99
N ALA A 322 -2.89 2.92 -3.48
CA ALA A 322 -3.36 1.62 -3.98
C ALA A 322 -2.60 1.19 -5.26
N LEU A 323 -2.35 2.13 -6.18
CA LEU A 323 -1.59 1.86 -7.40
C LEU A 323 -0.17 1.39 -7.07
N GLY A 324 0.54 2.07 -6.16
CA GLY A 324 1.92 1.72 -5.78
C GLY A 324 2.06 0.30 -5.23
N HIS A 325 1.04 -0.23 -4.57
CA HIS A 325 1.02 -1.59 -4.01
C HIS A 325 0.39 -2.63 -4.95
N SER A 326 -0.01 -2.26 -6.15
CA SER A 326 -0.63 -3.20 -7.09
C SER A 326 0.38 -4.13 -7.78
N GLY A 327 1.63 -3.69 -7.90
CA GLY A 327 2.66 -4.38 -8.67
C GLY A 327 2.35 -4.52 -10.16
N ILE A 328 1.39 -3.76 -10.71
CA ILE A 328 0.98 -3.85 -12.13
C ILE A 328 2.18 -3.60 -13.03
N ARG A 329 2.40 -4.50 -14.00
CA ARG A 329 3.51 -4.42 -14.95
C ARG A 329 3.27 -3.37 -16.04
N ALA A 330 3.39 -2.09 -15.71
CA ALA A 330 3.22 -0.97 -16.63
C ALA A 330 4.05 0.25 -16.25
N VAL A 331 4.38 1.10 -17.24
CA VAL A 331 4.78 2.49 -16.96
C VAL A 331 3.51 3.25 -16.56
N TRP A 332 3.24 3.26 -15.26
CA TRP A 332 2.05 3.88 -14.69
C TRP A 332 2.45 4.87 -13.61
N GLN A 333 2.36 6.16 -13.95
CA GLN A 333 2.82 7.25 -13.11
C GLN A 333 1.68 7.87 -12.31
N HIS A 334 2.05 8.67 -11.30
CA HIS A 334 1.14 9.54 -10.57
C HIS A 334 0.30 10.42 -11.53
N PRO A 335 -1.05 10.45 -11.45
CA PRO A 335 -1.91 11.12 -12.43
C PRO A 335 -1.72 12.64 -12.58
N ILE A 336 -1.45 13.36 -11.48
CA ILE A 336 -1.17 14.81 -11.49
C ILE A 336 0.34 15.09 -11.66
N LEU A 337 1.14 14.57 -10.74
CA LEU A 337 2.55 14.93 -10.60
C LEU A 337 3.49 14.21 -11.59
N GLY A 338 3.08 13.06 -12.13
CA GLY A 338 3.91 12.24 -13.02
C GLY A 338 4.47 13.03 -14.21
N PRO A 339 3.61 13.58 -15.09
CA PRO A 339 4.07 14.35 -16.26
C PRO A 339 4.90 15.58 -15.91
N VAL A 340 4.66 16.19 -14.75
CA VAL A 340 5.35 17.41 -14.32
C VAL A 340 6.74 17.10 -13.76
N LEU A 341 6.88 15.99 -13.04
CA LEU A 341 8.12 15.60 -12.36
C LEU A 341 9.02 14.71 -13.23
N GLN A 342 8.47 14.06 -14.26
CA GLN A 342 9.21 13.14 -15.13
C GLN A 342 10.43 13.79 -15.80
N PRO A 343 10.38 15.03 -16.34
CA PRO A 343 11.56 15.67 -16.92
C PRO A 343 12.74 15.84 -15.95
N PHE A 344 12.48 15.76 -14.64
CA PHE A 344 13.48 15.89 -13.57
C PHE A 344 13.91 14.54 -12.98
N GLY A 345 13.33 13.42 -13.45
CA GLY A 345 13.52 12.09 -12.86
C GLY A 345 12.99 12.00 -11.43
N MET A 346 11.92 12.75 -11.11
CA MET A 346 11.30 12.83 -9.78
C MET A 346 9.88 12.25 -9.75
N GLU A 347 9.39 11.73 -10.87
CA GLU A 347 8.08 11.10 -10.99
C GLU A 347 8.07 9.74 -10.29
N LEU A 348 6.98 9.43 -9.58
CA LEU A 348 6.74 8.09 -9.06
C LEU A 348 5.96 7.27 -10.09
N ALA A 349 6.44 6.06 -10.35
CA ALA A 349 5.73 5.03 -11.10
C ALA A 349 5.55 3.78 -10.24
N VAL A 350 4.59 2.92 -10.62
CA VAL A 350 4.24 1.71 -9.87
C VAL A 350 5.43 0.79 -9.58
N GLU A 351 6.40 0.67 -10.50
CA GLU A 351 7.59 -0.16 -10.26
C GLU A 351 8.49 0.37 -9.14
N ASP A 352 8.54 1.69 -8.93
CA ASP A 352 9.41 2.27 -7.92
C ASP A 352 9.07 1.75 -6.51
N HIS A 353 7.77 1.62 -6.22
CA HIS A 353 7.25 1.09 -4.96
C HIS A 353 7.21 -0.44 -4.93
N ASP A 354 6.96 -1.11 -6.05
CA ASP A 354 7.08 -2.58 -6.14
C ASP A 354 8.51 -3.04 -5.81
N LEU A 355 9.54 -2.39 -6.37
CA LEU A 355 10.94 -2.69 -6.05
C LEU A 355 11.29 -2.37 -4.60
N HIS A 356 10.71 -1.31 -4.06
CA HIS A 356 10.87 -0.96 -2.64
C HIS A 356 10.39 -2.12 -1.73
N HIS A 357 9.18 -2.66 -1.97
CA HIS A 357 8.69 -3.84 -1.24
C HIS A 357 9.51 -5.10 -1.51
N ARG A 358 9.84 -5.36 -2.77
CA ARG A 358 10.58 -6.55 -3.22
C ARG A 358 11.92 -6.67 -2.52
N PHE A 359 12.63 -5.54 -2.36
CA PHE A 359 13.91 -5.46 -1.66
C PHE A 359 13.77 -5.12 -0.17
N GLY A 360 12.55 -5.14 0.37
CA GLY A 360 12.24 -4.97 1.79
C GLY A 360 13.08 -3.90 2.47
N ARG A 361 13.80 -4.30 3.52
CA ARG A 361 14.63 -3.39 4.32
C ARG A 361 15.69 -2.62 3.52
N SER A 362 16.26 -3.25 2.49
CA SER A 362 17.24 -2.63 1.58
C SER A 362 16.60 -1.86 0.42
N GLY A 363 15.27 -1.80 0.38
CA GLY A 363 14.52 -1.05 -0.62
C GLY A 363 14.91 0.43 -0.64
N LYS A 364 14.97 0.97 -1.86
CA LYS A 364 15.12 2.40 -2.16
C LYS A 364 13.76 3.00 -2.49
N ASN A 365 13.69 4.23 -3.00
CA ASN A 365 12.43 4.89 -3.38
C ASN A 365 11.46 5.03 -2.19
N TYR A 366 11.87 5.79 -1.17
CA TYR A 366 11.08 5.93 0.06
C TYR A 366 9.87 6.87 -0.09
N GLY A 367 9.74 7.63 -1.17
CA GLY A 367 8.54 8.43 -1.44
C GLY A 367 7.33 7.57 -1.83
N LYS A 368 6.14 7.98 -1.39
CA LYS A 368 4.85 7.31 -1.65
C LYS A 368 3.99 8.04 -2.67
N GLN A 369 4.26 9.33 -2.93
CA GLN A 369 3.56 10.14 -3.92
C GLN A 369 4.49 10.61 -5.04
N THR A 370 5.77 10.81 -4.74
CA THR A 370 6.78 11.29 -5.69
C THR A 370 8.13 10.64 -5.41
N ARG A 371 9.13 10.87 -6.28
CA ARG A 371 10.54 10.64 -5.98
C ARG A 371 11.30 11.94 -5.77
N VAL A 372 10.62 13.06 -5.45
CA VAL A 372 11.27 14.36 -5.24
C VAL A 372 12.32 14.25 -4.14
N TRP A 373 11.92 13.72 -2.98
CA TRP A 373 12.79 13.59 -1.82
C TRP A 373 13.85 12.50 -2.01
N ASP A 374 13.51 11.42 -2.70
CA ASP A 374 14.50 10.42 -3.12
C ASP A 374 15.59 11.03 -4.00
N ARG A 375 15.21 11.88 -4.95
CA ARG A 375 16.16 12.54 -5.86
C ARG A 375 17.04 13.53 -5.11
N VAL A 376 16.46 14.32 -4.22
CA VAL A 376 17.17 15.32 -3.40
C VAL A 376 18.19 14.66 -2.47
N PHE A 377 17.83 13.53 -1.85
CA PHE A 377 18.65 12.87 -0.84
C PHE A 377 19.39 11.61 -1.33
N GLY A 378 19.37 11.34 -2.64
CA GLY A 378 20.16 10.28 -3.27
C GLY A 378 19.67 8.85 -3.02
N THR A 379 18.37 8.65 -2.78
CA THR A 379 17.77 7.33 -2.49
C THR A 379 16.91 6.79 -3.63
N VAL A 380 17.06 7.30 -4.86
CA VAL A 380 16.43 6.73 -6.06
C VAL A 380 17.03 5.36 -6.38
N GLY A 381 16.16 4.35 -6.52
CA GLY A 381 16.49 3.03 -7.04
C GLY A 381 16.35 2.98 -8.57
N GLU A 382 17.13 2.10 -9.22
CA GLU A 382 16.97 1.86 -10.65
C GLU A 382 15.81 0.91 -10.91
N ARG A 383 14.92 1.29 -11.84
CA ARG A 383 13.87 0.43 -12.37
C ARG A 383 14.48 -0.75 -13.13
N ILE A 384 13.86 -1.93 -13.04
CA ILE A 384 14.36 -3.18 -13.63
C ILE A 384 13.63 -3.48 -14.93
N GLU A 385 12.30 -3.42 -14.90
CA GLU A 385 11.44 -3.76 -16.02
C GLU A 385 11.10 -2.50 -16.82
N THR A 386 10.66 -1.42 -16.17
CA THR A 386 10.23 -0.18 -16.84
C THR A 386 11.41 0.73 -17.22
N PRO A 387 11.26 1.55 -18.29
CA PRO A 387 12.28 2.52 -18.68
C PRO A 387 12.58 3.57 -17.60
N LYS A 388 13.80 4.12 -17.67
CA LYS A 388 14.28 5.19 -16.79
C LYS A 388 13.45 6.46 -16.91
#